data_AF-A0A7Y5J3W0-F1
#
_entry.id   AF-A0A7Y5J3W0-F1
#
_cell.length_a   1.000
_cell.length_b   1.000
_cell.length_c   1.000
_cell.angle_alpha   90.00
_cell.angle_beta   90.00
_cell.angle_gamma   90.00
#
_symmetry.space_group_name_H-M   'P 1'
#
loop_
_entity.id
_entity.type
_entity.pdbx_description
1 polymer ?
#
loop_
_entity_poly.entity_id
_entity_poly.type
_entity_poly.pdbx_seq_one_letter_code
_entity_poly.pdbx_strand_id
1 'polypeptide(L)'
;MWWVVLSLLLAAVFWVLWAPIRLEINTWKGIYRAKWVGFGALNWLPEEGVDVIEINLFFWKKRWALSEIDSKQLPAKTTPKTTAVKKKKRRNIPWRGIKKIAQTFKVRQCQFSFDTGNYLWNAWLFPVFWLWRSPNVSIWINFQGKNEGSLLVENRLGRLLWAMISSRVL
;
A
#
# COMPACT_ATOMS: atom_id res chain seq x y z
N MET A 1 -28.14 -2.53 -31.06
CA MET A 1 -26.96 -1.68 -30.74
C MET A 1 -26.79 -1.46 -29.24
N TRP A 2 -27.82 -1.10 -28.48
CA TRP A 2 -27.74 -0.90 -27.01
C TRP A 2 -27.17 -2.09 -26.22
N TRP A 3 -27.51 -3.33 -26.60
CA TRP A 3 -26.95 -4.54 -25.99
C TRP A 3 -25.43 -4.65 -26.13
N VAL A 4 -24.87 -4.17 -27.24
CA VAL A 4 -23.41 -4.15 -27.48
C VAL A 4 -22.74 -3.16 -26.54
N VAL A 5 -23.31 -1.96 -26.41
CA VAL A 5 -22.80 -0.94 -25.48
C VAL A 5 -22.87 -1.41 -24.04
N LEU A 6 -24.00 -2.03 -23.64
CA LEU A 6 -24.17 -2.58 -22.30
C LEU A 6 -23.17 -3.71 -22.01
N SER A 7 -22.99 -4.63 -22.96
CA SER A 7 -22.02 -5.72 -22.84
C SER A 7 -20.59 -5.20 -22.67
N LEU A 8 -20.20 -4.20 -23.46
CA LEU A 8 -18.89 -3.57 -23.39
C LEU A 8 -18.67 -2.87 -22.04
N LEU A 9 -19.68 -2.17 -21.52
CA LEU A 9 -19.63 -1.52 -20.21
C LEU A 9 -19.47 -2.55 -19.09
N LEU A 10 -20.25 -3.64 -19.11
CA LEU A 10 -20.14 -4.72 -18.14
C LEU A 10 -18.75 -5.37 -18.18
N ALA A 11 -18.22 -5.64 -19.38
CA ALA A 11 -16.89 -6.20 -19.55
C ALA A 11 -15.81 -5.28 -18.93
N ALA A 12 -15.91 -3.97 -19.12
CA ALA A 12 -14.99 -3.00 -18.51
C ALA A 12 -15.07 -3.02 -16.97
N VAL A 13 -16.27 -3.09 -16.39
CA VAL A 13 -16.44 -3.19 -14.93
C VAL A 13 -15.84 -4.49 -14.40
N PHE A 14 -16.11 -5.63 -15.04
CA PHE A 14 -15.53 -6.91 -14.64
C PHE A 14 -14.01 -6.91 -14.73
N TRP A 15 -13.46 -6.30 -15.78
CA TRP A 15 -12.02 -6.13 -15.94
C TRP A 15 -11.41 -5.35 -14.78
N VAL A 16 -11.99 -4.19 -14.45
CA VAL A 16 -11.55 -3.32 -13.35
C VAL A 16 -11.58 -4.08 -12.01
N LEU A 17 -12.63 -4.85 -11.73
CA LEU A 17 -12.74 -5.63 -10.50
C LEU A 17 -11.70 -6.77 -10.40
N TRP A 18 -11.29 -7.34 -11.54
CA TRP A 18 -10.34 -8.45 -11.61
C TRP A 18 -8.88 -8.00 -11.72
N ALA A 19 -8.64 -6.79 -12.23
CA ALA A 19 -7.33 -6.22 -12.39
C ALA A 19 -6.59 -6.12 -11.04
N PRO A 20 -5.35 -6.64 -10.94
CA PRO A 20 -4.61 -6.65 -9.69
C PRO A 20 -4.08 -5.26 -9.33
N ILE A 21 -4.20 -4.92 -8.05
CA ILE A 21 -3.56 -3.76 -7.41
C ILE A 21 -2.34 -4.29 -6.67
N ARG A 22 -1.17 -3.73 -6.98
CA ARG A 22 0.12 -4.08 -6.39
C ARG A 22 0.67 -2.90 -5.63
N LEU A 23 1.06 -3.14 -4.38
CA LEU A 23 1.84 -2.23 -3.58
C LEU A 23 3.25 -2.79 -3.48
N GLU A 24 4.21 -2.01 -3.95
CA GLU A 24 5.63 -2.33 -3.97
C GLU A 24 6.37 -1.32 -3.11
N ILE A 25 7.06 -1.82 -2.10
CA ILE A 25 7.95 -1.06 -1.25
C ILE A 25 9.30 -1.73 -1.42
N ASN A 26 10.33 -0.99 -1.77
CA ASN A 26 11.69 -1.50 -1.90
C ASN A 26 12.66 -0.41 -1.48
N THR A 27 13.17 -0.53 -0.26
CA THR A 27 14.08 0.47 0.30
C THR A 27 15.47 0.38 -0.33
N TRP A 28 15.91 -0.78 -0.82
CA TRP A 28 17.19 -0.94 -1.53
C TRP A 28 17.28 -0.07 -2.78
N LYS A 29 16.16 0.07 -3.50
CA LYS A 29 16.07 0.86 -4.72
C LYS A 29 15.38 2.21 -4.51
N GLY A 30 14.94 2.53 -3.29
CA GLY A 30 14.10 3.70 -3.01
C GLY A 30 12.75 3.69 -3.75
N ILE A 31 12.22 2.52 -4.13
CA ILE A 31 10.99 2.42 -4.91
C ILE A 31 9.80 2.26 -3.97
N TYR A 32 8.87 3.22 -4.04
CA TYR A 32 7.59 3.15 -3.34
C TYR A 32 6.47 3.34 -4.36
N ARG A 33 5.77 2.26 -4.72
CA ARG A 33 4.86 2.25 -5.87
C ARG A 33 3.56 1.55 -5.54
N ALA A 34 2.44 2.20 -5.83
CA ALA A 34 1.12 1.59 -5.87
C ALA A 34 0.64 1.52 -7.32
N LYS A 35 0.56 0.32 -7.90
CA LYS A 35 0.17 0.09 -9.29
C LYS A 35 -1.14 -0.67 -9.38
N TRP A 36 -2.10 -0.12 -10.10
CA TRP A 36 -3.24 -0.87 -10.59
C TRP A 36 -2.94 -1.37 -12.00
N VAL A 37 -2.68 -2.67 -12.12
CA VAL A 37 -2.26 -3.31 -13.37
C VAL A 37 -3.32 -3.07 -14.45
N GLY A 38 -2.89 -2.46 -15.54
CA GLY A 38 -3.76 -2.12 -16.67
C GLY A 38 -4.55 -0.81 -16.51
N PHE A 39 -4.34 -0.03 -15.44
CA PHE A 39 -4.96 1.29 -15.26
C PHE A 39 -3.92 2.39 -15.05
N GLY A 40 -3.06 2.23 -14.04
CA GLY A 40 -2.08 3.24 -13.70
C GLY A 40 -1.19 2.88 -12.52
N ALA A 41 -0.25 3.76 -12.23
CA ALA A 41 0.64 3.67 -11.08
C ALA A 41 0.82 5.03 -10.43
N LEU A 42 0.87 5.01 -9.10
CA LEU A 42 1.33 6.08 -8.25
C LEU A 42 2.73 5.68 -7.77
N ASN A 43 3.74 6.45 -8.15
CA ASN A 43 5.12 6.27 -7.71
C ASN A 43 5.48 7.41 -6.77
N TRP A 44 6.12 7.07 -5.67
CA TRP A 44 6.84 8.00 -4.83
C TRP A 44 8.33 7.72 -5.03
N LEU A 45 9.01 8.73 -5.55
CA LEU A 45 10.44 8.75 -5.82
C LEU A 45 11.06 9.74 -4.83
N PRO A 46 11.75 9.27 -3.78
CA PRO A 46 12.58 10.12 -2.97
C PRO A 46 13.84 10.44 -3.77
N GLU A 47 13.85 11.59 -4.45
CA GLU A 47 15.05 12.14 -5.10
C GLU A 47 15.81 13.00 -4.07
N GLU A 48 17.13 13.16 -4.26
CA GLU A 48 18.01 13.86 -3.31
C GLU A 48 17.49 15.27 -2.97
N GLY A 49 16.80 15.40 -1.83
CA GLY A 49 16.27 16.64 -1.30
C GLY A 49 14.83 17.00 -1.71
N VAL A 50 14.19 16.26 -2.63
CA VAL A 50 12.79 16.51 -3.03
C VAL A 50 12.00 15.21 -3.15
N ASP A 51 10.91 15.11 -2.41
CA ASP A 51 9.95 14.03 -2.59
C ASP A 51 9.10 14.30 -3.84
N VAL A 52 9.17 13.41 -4.83
CA VAL A 52 8.39 13.51 -6.08
C VAL A 52 7.30 12.45 -6.11
N ILE A 53 6.06 12.89 -6.31
CA ILE A 53 4.92 12.03 -6.59
C ILE A 53 4.68 12.01 -8.10
N GLU A 54 4.80 10.83 -8.71
CA GLU A 54 4.46 10.61 -10.11
C GLU A 54 3.16 9.79 -10.21
N ILE A 55 2.16 10.35 -10.89
CA ILE A 55 0.97 9.63 -11.31
C ILE A 55 1.10 9.31 -12.79
N ASN A 56 0.96 8.02 -13.11
CA ASN A 56 0.91 7.50 -14.46
C ASN A 56 -0.42 6.79 -14.65
N LEU A 57 -1.28 7.31 -15.54
CA LEU A 57 -2.62 6.81 -15.82
C LEU A 57 -2.74 6.59 -17.32
N PHE A 58 -2.76 5.34 -17.80
CA PHE A 58 -2.82 4.96 -19.22
C PHE A 58 -1.94 5.80 -20.17
N PHE A 59 -2.45 6.96 -20.62
CA PHE A 59 -1.85 7.89 -21.58
C PHE A 59 -1.39 9.22 -20.97
N TRP A 60 -1.62 9.43 -19.67
CA TRP A 60 -1.30 10.66 -18.95
C TRP A 60 -0.27 10.40 -17.86
N LYS A 61 0.79 11.21 -17.85
CA LYS A 61 1.82 11.19 -16.82
C LYS A 61 1.95 12.58 -16.24
N LYS A 62 1.93 12.68 -14.92
CA LYS A 62 2.14 13.94 -14.21
C LYS A 62 3.02 13.71 -13.00
N ARG A 63 4.01 14.59 -12.83
CA ARG A 63 4.92 14.63 -11.70
C ARG A 63 4.62 15.88 -10.88
N TRP A 64 4.63 15.75 -9.57
CA TRP A 64 4.53 16.85 -8.63
C TRP A 64 5.67 16.72 -7.61
N ALA A 65 6.46 17.77 -7.46
CA ALA A 65 7.40 17.89 -6.35
C ALA A 65 6.62 18.34 -5.10
N LEU A 66 6.74 17.60 -3.99
CA LEU A 66 6.11 17.96 -2.71
C LEU A 66 6.63 19.29 -2.15
N SER A 67 7.86 19.69 -2.52
CA SER A 67 8.43 20.99 -2.17
C SER A 67 7.58 22.19 -2.66
N GLU A 68 6.84 22.03 -3.76
CA GLU A 68 5.94 23.09 -4.26
C GLU A 68 4.59 23.15 -3.54
N ILE A 69 4.17 22.03 -2.91
CA ILE A 69 2.85 21.90 -2.27
C ILE A 69 2.83 22.57 -0.90
N ASP A 70 3.95 22.56 -0.17
CA ASP A 70 4.08 23.21 1.14
C ASP A 70 3.98 24.75 1.08
N SER A 71 4.21 25.34 -0.09
CA SER A 71 4.11 26.80 -0.28
C SER A 71 2.67 27.33 -0.34
N LYS A 72 1.66 26.47 -0.50
CA LYS A 72 0.24 26.86 -0.47
C LYS A 72 -0.33 26.69 0.93
N GLN A 73 0.27 27.39 1.89
CA GLN A 73 -0.36 27.66 3.18
C GLN A 73 -1.64 28.47 2.91
N LEU A 74 -2.78 27.79 3.01
CA LEU A 74 -4.10 28.43 3.08
C LEU A 74 -4.09 29.47 4.21
N PRO A 75 -4.61 30.68 3.99
CA PRO A 75 -4.66 31.69 5.05
C PRO A 75 -5.49 31.15 6.21
N ALA A 76 -4.93 31.25 7.41
CA ALA A 76 -5.57 30.90 8.66
C ALA A 76 -6.89 31.69 8.78
N LYS A 77 -8.02 31.04 8.46
CA LYS A 77 -9.34 31.62 8.69
C LYS A 77 -9.74 31.38 10.13
N THR A 78 -9.78 32.50 10.83
CA THR A 78 -10.39 32.83 12.12
C THR A 78 -11.56 31.92 12.52
N THR A 79 -11.54 31.53 13.79
CA THR A 79 -12.53 30.81 14.58
C THR A 79 -14.01 31.02 14.19
N PRO A 80 -14.82 29.95 14.30
CA PRO A 80 -16.15 30.13 14.86
C PRO A 80 -16.55 29.08 15.93
N LYS A 81 -17.01 29.63 17.06
CA LYS A 81 -18.05 29.15 17.99
C LYS A 81 -18.20 27.64 18.22
N THR A 82 -17.91 27.26 19.45
CA THR A 82 -18.21 26.00 20.13
C THR A 82 -19.67 25.58 19.97
N THR A 83 -19.98 24.83 18.92
CA THR A 83 -21.16 23.95 18.90
C THR A 83 -20.74 22.63 19.53
N ALA A 84 -21.47 22.18 20.54
CA ALA A 84 -21.25 20.91 21.21
C ALA A 84 -21.22 19.78 20.17
N VAL A 85 -20.02 19.31 19.82
CA VAL A 85 -19.83 18.18 18.93
C VAL A 85 -20.41 16.98 19.66
N LYS A 86 -21.59 16.53 19.23
CA LYS A 86 -22.15 15.23 19.62
C LYS A 86 -21.04 14.21 19.44
N LYS A 87 -20.52 13.66 20.55
CA LYS A 87 -19.48 12.62 20.54
C LYS A 87 -20.00 11.52 19.61
N LYS A 88 -19.45 11.43 18.39
CA LYS A 88 -19.77 10.35 17.45
C LYS A 88 -19.52 9.06 18.23
N LYS A 89 -20.57 8.27 18.45
CA LYS A 89 -20.44 6.93 19.05
C LYS A 89 -19.32 6.24 18.28
N ARG A 90 -18.26 5.85 19.00
CA ARG A 90 -17.15 5.07 18.42
C ARG A 90 -17.80 3.79 17.91
N ARG A 91 -17.97 3.69 16.60
CA ARG A 91 -18.49 2.49 15.97
C ARG A 91 -17.40 1.45 16.15
N ASN A 92 -17.61 0.49 17.05
CA ASN A 92 -16.67 -0.60 17.24
C ASN A 92 -16.54 -1.32 15.90
N ILE A 93 -15.37 -1.18 15.28
CA ILE A 93 -15.06 -1.91 14.05
C ILE A 93 -14.85 -3.36 14.49
N PRO A 94 -15.65 -4.31 14.01
CA PRO A 94 -15.48 -5.70 14.41
C PRO A 94 -14.12 -6.20 13.92
N TRP A 95 -13.29 -6.70 14.85
CA TRP A 95 -11.96 -7.26 14.55
C TRP A 95 -12.02 -8.33 13.46
N ARG A 96 -13.11 -9.11 13.43
CA ARG A 96 -13.39 -10.10 12.39
C ARG A 96 -13.43 -9.50 10.98
N GLY A 97 -13.98 -8.30 10.82
CA GLY A 97 -14.01 -7.59 9.54
C GLY A 97 -12.62 -7.13 9.08
N ILE A 98 -11.82 -6.59 10.00
CA ILE A 98 -10.43 -6.20 9.73
C ILE A 98 -9.61 -7.43 9.29
N LYS A 99 -9.73 -8.56 10.02
CA LYS A 99 -9.04 -9.81 9.68
C LYS A 99 -9.42 -10.31 8.28
N LYS A 100 -10.72 -10.31 7.94
CA LYS A 100 -11.20 -10.71 6.60
C LYS A 100 -10.61 -9.82 5.50
N ILE A 101 -10.56 -8.51 5.71
CA ILE A 101 -9.98 -7.58 4.74
C ILE A 101 -8.48 -7.83 4.62
N ALA A 102 -7.75 -7.96 5.73
CA ALA A 102 -6.31 -8.23 5.72
C ALA A 102 -5.97 -9.53 4.97
N GLN A 103 -6.77 -10.58 5.12
CA GLN A 103 -6.60 -11.86 4.42
C GLN A 103 -6.76 -11.78 2.89
N THR A 104 -7.37 -10.71 2.35
CA THR A 104 -7.52 -10.54 0.89
C THR A 104 -6.20 -10.16 0.21
N PHE A 105 -5.31 -9.52 0.96
CA PHE A 105 -4.00 -9.10 0.49
C PHE A 105 -3.07 -10.32 0.43
N LYS A 106 -2.50 -10.56 -0.76
CA LYS A 106 -1.54 -11.63 -0.99
C LYS A 106 -0.13 -11.03 -1.00
N VAL A 107 0.68 -11.44 -0.03
CA VAL A 107 2.12 -11.12 -0.04
C VAL A 107 2.77 -11.95 -1.15
N ARG A 108 3.31 -11.28 -2.17
CA ARG A 108 4.02 -11.90 -3.28
C ARG A 108 5.51 -12.02 -3.00
N GLN A 109 6.07 -11.01 -2.33
CA GLN A 109 7.47 -10.97 -1.91
C GLN A 109 7.57 -10.21 -0.60
N CYS A 110 8.34 -10.72 0.34
CA CYS A 110 8.67 -10.06 1.59
C CYS A 110 10.12 -10.44 1.93
N GLN A 111 11.04 -9.56 1.58
CA GLN A 111 12.46 -9.75 1.83
C GLN A 111 12.92 -8.64 2.76
N PHE A 112 13.66 -8.98 3.81
CA PHE A 112 14.11 -8.00 4.78
C PHE A 112 15.54 -8.30 5.21
N SER A 113 16.39 -7.29 5.21
CA SER A 113 17.74 -7.31 5.76
C SER A 113 17.72 -6.55 7.08
N PHE A 114 17.97 -7.26 8.16
CA PHE A 114 17.86 -6.76 9.52
C PHE A 114 19.21 -6.76 10.22
N ASP A 115 19.48 -5.70 10.97
CA ASP A 115 20.61 -5.57 11.88
C ASP A 115 20.13 -4.94 13.19
N THR A 116 20.39 -5.64 14.30
CA THR A 116 20.03 -5.18 15.65
C THR A 116 21.02 -4.17 16.23
N GLY A 117 22.15 -3.93 15.58
CA GLY A 117 23.29 -3.17 16.10
C GLY A 117 24.11 -3.94 17.13
N ASN A 118 23.73 -5.18 17.47
CA ASN A 118 24.45 -6.04 18.40
C ASN A 118 24.87 -7.34 17.71
N TYR A 119 26.19 -7.58 17.68
CA TYR A 119 26.78 -8.75 17.02
C TYR A 119 26.27 -10.08 17.59
N LEU A 120 26.05 -10.18 18.90
CA LEU A 120 25.62 -11.41 19.56
C LEU A 120 24.19 -11.75 19.16
N TRP A 121 23.29 -10.76 19.18
CA TRP A 121 21.91 -10.94 18.74
C TRP A 121 21.80 -11.29 17.27
N ASN A 122 22.57 -10.62 16.41
CA ASN A 122 22.63 -10.95 14.99
C ASN A 122 23.08 -12.39 14.75
N ALA A 123 24.12 -12.85 15.45
CA ALA A 123 24.62 -14.23 15.35
C ALA A 123 23.57 -15.27 15.79
N TRP A 124 22.80 -14.98 16.85
CA TRP A 124 21.74 -15.87 17.33
C TRP A 124 20.53 -15.91 16.39
N LEU A 125 20.18 -14.78 15.78
CA LEU A 125 19.04 -14.67 14.86
C LEU A 125 19.33 -15.25 13.48
N PHE A 126 20.61 -15.30 13.07
CA PHE A 126 21.02 -15.83 11.78
C PHE A 126 20.48 -17.25 11.49
N PRO A 127 20.73 -18.28 12.33
CA PRO A 127 20.22 -19.62 12.08
C PRO A 127 18.68 -19.69 12.12
N VAL A 128 18.05 -18.89 12.98
CA VAL A 128 16.57 -18.84 13.10
C VAL A 128 15.94 -18.37 11.79
N PHE A 129 16.43 -17.27 11.22
CA PHE A 129 15.88 -16.73 9.98
C PHE A 129 16.31 -17.50 8.74
N TRP A 130 17.49 -18.15 8.76
CA TRP A 130 17.89 -19.07 7.71
C TRP A 130 16.91 -20.24 7.56
N LEU A 131 16.48 -20.82 8.69
CA LEU A 131 15.50 -21.91 8.72
C LEU A 131 14.09 -21.46 8.31
N TRP A 132 13.70 -20.22 8.61
CA TRP A 132 12.37 -19.68 8.24
C TRP A 132 12.30 -19.13 6.81
N ARG A 133 13.36 -19.28 6.01
CA ARG A 133 13.40 -18.77 4.65
C ARG A 133 12.47 -19.57 3.73
N SER A 134 11.68 -18.86 2.93
CA SER A 134 10.90 -19.39 1.82
C SER A 134 11.17 -18.58 0.55
N PRO A 135 10.81 -19.08 -0.65
CA PRO A 135 11.09 -18.35 -1.91
C PRO A 135 10.51 -16.93 -1.96
N ASN A 136 9.36 -16.72 -1.32
CA ASN A 136 8.64 -15.44 -1.34
C ASN A 136 8.80 -14.64 -0.04
N VAL A 137 9.27 -15.26 1.04
CA VAL A 137 9.45 -14.61 2.35
C VAL A 137 10.81 -14.98 2.91
N SER A 138 11.71 -14.01 3.05
CA SER A 138 13.04 -14.25 3.61
C SER A 138 13.49 -13.08 4.47
N ILE A 139 13.97 -13.38 5.67
CA ILE A 139 14.64 -12.41 6.53
C ILE A 139 16.12 -12.79 6.53
N TRP A 140 16.99 -11.81 6.33
CA TRP A 140 18.43 -11.95 6.33
C TRP A 140 19.02 -11.09 7.44
N ILE A 141 19.97 -11.63 8.19
CA ILE A 141 20.73 -10.85 9.15
C ILE A 141 21.98 -10.30 8.49
N ASN A 142 22.20 -8.99 8.62
CA ASN A 142 23.46 -8.36 8.26
C ASN A 142 24.20 -7.86 9.51
N PHE A 143 25.47 -7.50 9.32
CA PHE A 143 26.35 -6.95 10.35
C PHE A 143 26.89 -5.57 9.90
N GLN A 144 26.12 -4.88 9.07
CA GLN A 144 26.53 -3.63 8.40
C GLN A 144 25.77 -2.42 8.94
N GLY A 145 24.89 -2.60 9.92
CA GLY A 145 24.04 -1.56 10.50
C GLY A 145 22.89 -1.12 9.59
N LYS A 146 22.54 -1.91 8.56
CA LYS A 146 21.52 -1.53 7.57
C LYS A 146 20.20 -2.27 7.82
N ASN A 147 19.11 -1.53 7.82
CA ASN A 147 17.75 -2.07 7.92
C ASN A 147 16.99 -1.74 6.65
N GLU A 148 16.89 -2.71 5.75
CA GLU A 148 16.36 -2.51 4.40
C GLU A 148 15.44 -3.67 4.03
N GLY A 149 14.45 -3.43 3.17
CA GLY A 149 13.48 -4.44 2.80
C GLY A 149 12.77 -4.18 1.49
N SER A 150 12.19 -5.25 0.95
CA SER A 150 11.23 -5.21 -0.13
C SER A 150 9.99 -5.99 0.20
N LEU A 151 8.85 -5.33 0.04
CA LEU A 151 7.53 -5.87 0.25
C LEU A 151 6.71 -5.64 -1.02
N LEU A 152 6.25 -6.73 -1.63
CA LEU A 152 5.30 -6.71 -2.72
C LEU A 152 4.00 -7.36 -2.26
N VAL A 153 2.95 -6.56 -2.14
CA VAL A 153 1.61 -7.01 -1.78
C VAL A 153 0.69 -6.83 -2.97
N GLU A 154 -0.12 -7.85 -3.27
CA GLU A 154 -1.09 -7.81 -4.35
C GLU A 154 -2.51 -8.08 -3.83
N ASN A 155 -3.48 -7.30 -4.31
CA ASN A 155 -4.90 -7.53 -4.09
C ASN A 155 -5.70 -7.31 -5.38
N ARG A 156 -7.00 -7.59 -5.36
CA ARG A 156 -7.95 -7.27 -6.43
C ARG A 156 -9.15 -6.57 -5.81
N LEU A 157 -9.70 -5.56 -6.47
CA LEU A 157 -10.86 -4.82 -5.94
C LEU A 157 -12.04 -5.76 -5.66
N GLY A 158 -12.34 -6.69 -6.56
CA GLY A 158 -13.43 -7.65 -6.36
C GLY A 158 -13.31 -8.45 -5.05
N ARG A 159 -12.09 -8.88 -4.68
CA ARG A 159 -11.85 -9.60 -3.42
C ARG A 159 -12.04 -8.71 -2.19
N LEU A 160 -11.56 -7.47 -2.27
CA LEU A 160 -11.68 -6.50 -1.19
C LEU A 160 -13.15 -6.10 -0.95
N LEU A 161 -13.89 -5.82 -2.02
CA LEU A 161 -15.33 -5.54 -1.96
C LEU A 161 -16.12 -6.72 -1.37
N TRP A 162 -15.85 -7.94 -1.84
CA TRP A 162 -16.48 -9.15 -1.30
C TRP A 162 -16.21 -9.35 0.20
N ALA A 163 -14.97 -9.12 0.65
CA ALA A 163 -14.63 -9.20 2.06
C ALA A 163 -15.37 -8.14 2.90
N MET A 164 -15.52 -6.92 2.39
CA MET A 164 -16.29 -5.88 3.09
C MET A 164 -17.77 -6.24 3.20
N ILE A 165 -18.39 -6.73 2.11
CA ILE A 165 -19.80 -7.13 2.13
C ILE A 165 -20.01 -8.31 3.08
N SER A 166 -19.23 -9.37 2.95
CA SER A 166 -19.33 -10.57 3.81
C SER A 166 -18.92 -10.35 5.27
N SER A 167 -18.26 -9.24 5.59
CA SER A 167 -17.97 -8.83 6.97
C SER A 167 -19.12 -8.11 7.66
N ARG A 168 -20.09 -7.57 6.90
CA ARG A 168 -21.26 -6.84 7.43
C ARG A 168 -22.50 -7.72 7.57
N VAL A 169 -22.55 -8.84 6.85
CA VAL A 169 -23.67 -9.78 6.83
C VAL A 169 -23.62 -10.78 8.01
N LEU A 170 -22.58 -10.72 8.86
CA LEU A 170 -22.34 -11.61 10.00
C LEU A 170 -22.26 -10.84 11.32
#